data_AF-A0A2V7HWC5-F1
#
_entry.id   AF-A0A2V7HWC5-F1
#
_cell.length_a   1.000
_cell.length_b   1.000
_cell.length_c   1.000
_cell.angle_alpha   90.00
_cell.angle_beta   90.00
_cell.angle_gamma   90.00
#
_symmetry.space_group_name_H-M   'P 1'
#
loop_
_entity.id
_entity.type
_entity.pdbx_description
1 polymer ?
#
loop_
_entity_poly.entity_id
_entity_poly.type
_entity_poly.pdbx_seq_one_letter_code
_entity_poly.pdbx_strand_id
1 'polypeptide(L)' 'LELGIPVIVHQASTPARYAPLGLGRPWLLDAVGRAFPDLKIVIAHAGLPWLDECTALVGRHPNFHMDVSFANSVLTREEM' A
#
# COMPACT_ATOMS: atom_id res chain seq x y z
N LEU A 1 -5.80 -10.44 15.57
CA LEU A 1 -5.20 -11.65 14.96
C LEU A 1 -6.13 -12.86 14.99
N GLU A 2 -7.03 -12.95 15.97
CA GLU A 2 -7.91 -14.11 16.21
C GLU A 2 -8.71 -14.62 14.99
N LEU A 3 -9.04 -13.75 14.03
CA LEU A 3 -9.80 -14.13 12.83
C LEU A 3 -8.93 -14.59 11.64
N GLY A 4 -7.61 -14.36 11.68
CA GLY A 4 -6.70 -14.72 10.58
C GLY A 4 -6.94 -13.99 9.25
N ILE A 5 -7.71 -12.89 9.26
CA ILE A 5 -8.09 -12.13 8.07
C ILE A 5 -6.96 -11.14 7.70
N PRO A 6 -6.45 -11.16 6.45
CA PRO A 6 -5.47 -10.18 5.98
C PRO A 6 -6.10 -8.80 5.77
N VAL A 7 -5.28 -7.77 5.91
CA VAL A 7 -5.68 -6.37 5.65
C VAL A 7 -5.00 -5.90 4.37
N ILE A 8 -5.79 -5.44 3.40
CA ILE A 8 -5.27 -4.69 2.27
C ILE A 8 -5.28 -3.20 2.60
N VAL A 9 -4.14 -2.54 2.44
CA VAL A 9 -4.01 -1.10 2.60
C VAL A 9 -3.91 -0.49 1.20
N HIS A 10 -4.97 0.19 0.81
CA HIS A 10 -5.02 0.93 -0.45
C HIS A 10 -4.30 2.27 -0.28
N GLN A 11 -3.05 2.31 -0.72
CA GLN A 11 -2.16 3.48 -0.68
C GLN A 11 -1.32 3.51 -1.96
N ALA A 12 -0.25 4.32 -2.00
CA ALA A 12 0.51 4.75 -3.18
C ALA A 12 -0.01 6.09 -3.75
N SER A 13 0.47 6.47 -4.95
CA SER A 13 -0.01 7.69 -5.61
C SER A 13 -1.50 7.62 -5.94
N THR A 14 -2.14 8.79 -6.00
CA THR A 14 -3.56 8.93 -6.32
C THR A 14 -3.76 10.08 -7.32
N PRO A 15 -4.70 9.95 -8.26
CA PRO A 15 -5.07 11.08 -9.15
C PRO A 15 -5.85 12.19 -8.41
N ALA A 16 -6.24 11.98 -7.15
CA ALA A 16 -6.94 12.98 -6.36
C ALA A 16 -6.04 14.19 -6.06
N ARG A 17 -6.26 15.28 -6.80
CA ARG A 17 -5.46 16.52 -6.78
C ARG A 17 -5.18 17.08 -5.38
N TYR A 18 -6.14 16.97 -4.47
CA TYR A 18 -6.06 17.57 -3.14
C TYR A 18 -5.69 16.56 -2.04
N ALA A 19 -5.48 15.29 -2.40
CA ALA A 19 -5.01 14.30 -1.45
C ALA A 19 -3.56 14.60 -1.08
N PRO A 20 -3.20 14.65 0.21
CA PRO A 20 -1.81 14.82 0.62
C PRO A 20 -0.99 13.60 0.18
N LEU A 21 -0.11 13.80 -0.80
CA LEU A 21 0.68 12.72 -1.40
C LEU A 21 1.51 11.95 -0.35
N GLY A 22 2.03 12.65 0.66
CA GLY A 22 2.84 12.06 1.72
C GLY A 22 2.13 10.99 2.56
N LEU A 23 0.79 11.02 2.63
CA LEU A 23 -0.01 10.03 3.36
C LEU A 23 -0.17 8.71 2.60
N GLY A 24 0.17 8.66 1.32
CA GLY A 24 0.16 7.44 0.51
C GLY A 24 1.47 6.66 0.53
N ARG A 25 2.49 7.13 1.27
CA ARG A 25 3.83 6.54 1.22
C ARG A 25 3.92 5.23 2.02
N PRO A 26 4.48 4.15 1.44
CA PRO A 26 4.55 2.84 2.07
C PRO A 26 5.20 2.85 3.45
N TRP A 27 6.29 3.59 3.68
CA TRP A 27 7.05 3.59 4.95
C TRP A 27 6.19 3.84 6.20
N LEU A 28 5.04 4.51 6.06
CA LEU A 28 4.08 4.73 7.14
C LEU A 28 3.59 3.42 7.78
N LEU A 29 3.59 2.32 7.02
CA LEU A 29 3.20 1.00 7.51
C LEU A 29 4.27 0.32 8.38
N ASP A 30 5.50 0.85 8.46
CA ASP A 30 6.54 0.26 9.32
C ASP A 30 6.10 0.20 10.79
N ALA A 31 5.43 1.25 11.26
CA ALA A 31 4.89 1.30 12.61
C ALA A 31 3.82 0.21 12.85
N VAL A 32 3.00 -0.08 11.84
CA VAL A 32 1.98 -1.12 11.90
C VAL A 32 2.63 -2.50 11.94
N GLY A 33 3.62 -2.77 11.09
CA GLY A 33 4.35 -4.04 11.07
C GLY A 33 5.05 -4.33 12.40
N ARG A 34 5.62 -3.30 13.05
CA ARG A 34 6.22 -3.43 14.39
C ARG A 34 5.19 -3.65 15.51
N ALA A 35 4.02 -3.02 15.42
CA ALA A 35 2.98 -3.15 16.44
C ALA A 35 2.19 -4.46 16.32
N PHE A 36 2.06 -5.01 15.11
CA PHE A 36 1.27 -6.19 14.81
C PHE A 36 2.08 -7.19 13.96
N PRO A 37 3.10 -7.84 14.53
CA PRO A 37 4.06 -8.68 13.79
C PRO A 37 3.43 -9.90 13.10
N ASP A 38 2.26 -10.37 13.55
CA ASP A 38 1.59 -11.52 12.93
C ASP A 38 0.47 -11.09 11.96
N LEU A 39 0.17 -9.78 11.83
CA LEU A 39 -0.92 -9.32 10.98
C LEU A 39 -0.48 -9.36 9.53
N LYS A 40 -1.17 -10.16 8.70
CA LYS A 40 -0.88 -10.17 7.26
C LYS A 40 -1.36 -8.88 6.61
N ILE A 41 -0.45 -8.15 5.98
CA ILE A 41 -0.74 -6.90 5.30
C ILE A 41 -0.40 -7.03 3.81
N VAL A 42 -1.31 -6.58 2.97
CA VAL A 42 -1.08 -6.43 1.53
C VAL A 42 -1.03 -4.95 1.20
N ILE A 43 0.11 -4.48 0.68
CA ILE A 43 0.31 -3.12 0.19
C ILE A 43 -0.18 -3.06 -1.25
N ALA A 44 -1.22 -2.25 -1.51
CA ALA A 44 -1.72 -2.09 -2.86
C ALA A 44 -0.69 -1.41 -3.78
N HIS A 45 -0.74 -1.75 -5.06
CA HIS A 45 -0.08 -1.02 -6.15
C HIS A 45 1.45 -0.96 -6.09
N ALA A 46 2.06 -1.90 -5.36
CA ALA A 46 3.49 -1.97 -5.10
C ALA A 46 4.10 -0.64 -4.60
N GLY A 47 3.28 0.22 -4.00
CA GLY A 47 3.70 1.53 -3.51
C GLY A 47 4.01 2.59 -4.59
N LEU A 48 3.66 2.39 -5.87
CA LEU A 48 4.02 3.32 -6.96
C LEU A 48 3.64 4.79 -6.68
N PRO A 49 4.59 5.75 -6.75
CA PRO A 49 5.93 5.65 -7.34
C PRO A 49 7.05 5.17 -6.40
N TRP A 50 6.78 4.92 -5.13
CA TRP A 50 7.75 4.55 -4.09
C TRP A 50 7.97 3.03 -4.00
N LEU A 51 8.34 2.42 -5.12
CA LEU A 51 8.60 0.97 -5.19
C LEU A 51 9.73 0.55 -4.25
N ASP A 52 10.74 1.40 -4.12
CA ASP A 52 11.89 1.20 -3.24
C ASP A 52 11.47 1.08 -1.76
N GLU A 53 10.58 1.97 -1.29
CA GLU A 53 10.03 1.93 0.05
C GLU A 53 9.18 0.68 0.28
N CYS A 54 8.31 0.34 -0.67
CA CYS A 54 7.47 -0.85 -0.60
C CYS A 54 8.33 -2.11 -0.54
N THR A 55 9.35 -2.20 -1.40
CA THR A 55 10.29 -3.33 -1.46
C THR A 55 11.06 -3.46 -0.14
N ALA A 56 11.53 -2.35 0.43
CA ALA A 56 12.22 -2.35 1.71
C ALA A 56 11.32 -2.86 2.85
N LEU A 57 10.03 -2.49 2.85
CA LEU A 57 9.09 -2.96 3.86
C LEU A 57 8.77 -4.45 3.73
N VAL A 58 8.47 -4.92 2.51
CA VAL A 58 8.19 -6.34 2.26
C VAL A 58 9.41 -7.20 2.59
N GLY A 59 10.63 -6.70 2.32
CA GLY A 59 11.87 -7.37 2.72
C GLY A 59 12.11 -7.38 4.23
N ARG A 60 11.60 -6.38 4.96
CA ARG A 60 11.79 -6.23 6.42
C ARG A 60 10.75 -6.99 7.24
N HIS A 61 9.49 -7.01 6.80
CA HIS A 61 8.35 -7.58 7.52
C HIS A 61 7.86 -8.84 6.79
N PRO A 62 8.12 -10.06 7.31
CA PRO A 62 7.76 -11.33 6.63
C PRO A 62 6.26 -11.52 6.37
N ASN A 63 5.43 -10.82 7.15
CA ASN A 63 3.97 -10.80 7.07
C ASN A 63 3.42 -9.72 6.12
N PHE A 64 4.30 -8.98 5.44
CA PHE A 64 3.93 -7.99 4.45
C PHE A 64 4.06 -8.58 3.04
N HIS A 65 3.09 -8.24 2.20
CA HIS A 65 3.04 -8.60 0.79
C HIS A 65 2.72 -7.35 -0.02
N MET A 66 3.02 -7.38 -1.32
CA MET A 66 2.63 -6.30 -2.24
C MET A 66 1.78 -6.85 -3.37
N ASP A 67 0.72 -6.14 -3.69
CA ASP A 67 -0.07 -6.34 -4.89
C ASP A 67 0.53 -5.51 -6.04
N VAL A 68 0.74 -6.15 -7.19
CA VAL A 68 1.27 -5.50 -8.40
C VAL A 68 0.18 -5.04 -9.35
N SER A 69 -1.09 -5.32 -9.02
CA SER A 69 -2.22 -4.81 -9.80
C SER A 69 -2.34 -3.30 -9.59
N PHE A 70 -2.08 -2.56 -10.66
CA PHE A 70 -2.24 -1.11 -10.67
C PHE A 70 -2.54 -0.64 -12.08
N ALA A 71 -3.74 -0.13 -12.27
CA ALA A 71 -4.13 0.60 -13.46
C ALA A 71 -4.78 1.90 -12.99
N ASN A 72 -4.03 3.00 -13.08
CA ASN A 72 -4.66 4.31 -13.03
C ASN A 72 -5.55 4.43 -14.25
N SER A 73 -6.86 4.37 -14.08
CA SER A 73 -7.77 4.85 -15.11
C SER A 73 -7.52 6.35 -15.24
N VAL A 74 -6.76 6.73 -16.27
CA VAL A 74 -6.67 8.11 -16.77
C VAL A 74 -7.98 8.55 -17.43
N LEU A 75 -9.00 7.68 -17.39
CA LEU A 75 -10.34 7.94 -17.86
C LEU A 75 -10.94 9.10 -17.06
N THR A 76 -11.25 10.16 -17.76
CA THR A 76 -12.12 11.24 -17.31
C THR A 76 -13.51 10.69 -16.99
N ARG A 77 -14.32 11.48 -16.27
CA ARG A 77 -15.72 11.10 -15.95
C ARG A 77 -16.58 10.86 -17.21
N GLU A 78 -16.15 11.37 -18.36
CA GLU A 78 -16.81 11.19 -19.66
C GLU A 78 -16.39 9.87 -20.34
N GLU A 79 -15.26 9.29 -19.94
CA GLU A 79 -14.68 8.06 -20.48
C GLU A 79 -14.98 6.81 -19.62
N MET A 80 -15.65 7.00 -18.47
CA MET A 80 -16.22 5.92 -17.62
C MET A 80 -17.70 5.71 -17.92
#